data_AF-A0A3B9JXT1-F1
#
_entry.id   AF-A0A3B9JXT1-F1
#
_cell.length_a   1.000
_cell.length_b   1.000
_cell.length_c   1.000
_cell.angle_alpha   90.00
_cell.angle_beta   90.00
_cell.angle_gamma   90.00
#
_symmetry.space_group_name_H-M   'P 1'
#
loop_
_entity.id
_entity.type
_entity.pdbx_description
1 polymer ?
#
loop_
_entity_poly.entity_id
_entity_poly.type
_entity_poly.pdbx_seq_one_letter_code
_entity_poly.pdbx_strand_id
1 'polypeptide(L)' 'ADAVGAKVQFEDGVTETEYLGWLRKAFALVSASKDEGFGIPLVEAMSQGLPVIVSDIPIFQEVAGNA' A
#
# COMPACT_ATOMS: atom_id res chain seq x y z
N ALA A 1 -14.89 -10.51 3.85
CA ALA A 1 -15.07 -10.25 2.41
C ALA A 1 -16.53 -10.54 2.03
N ASP A 2 -16.96 -11.80 2.12
CA ASP A 2 -18.30 -12.22 1.72
C ASP A 2 -19.43 -11.55 2.52
N ALA A 3 -19.25 -11.35 3.83
CA ALA A 3 -20.24 -10.69 4.68
C ALA A 3 -20.53 -9.22 4.30
N VAL A 4 -19.64 -8.58 3.54
CA VAL A 4 -19.81 -7.21 3.03
C VAL A 4 -19.83 -7.16 1.50
N GLY A 5 -19.89 -8.32 0.82
CA GLY A 5 -19.86 -8.40 -0.64
C GLY A 5 -18.54 -7.96 -1.30
N ALA A 6 -17.43 -7.92 -0.55
CA ALA A 6 -16.14 -7.50 -1.07
C ALA A 6 -15.47 -8.64 -1.86
N LYS A 7 -14.91 -8.33 -3.04
CA LYS A 7 -14.06 -9.24 -3.81
C LYS A 7 -12.60 -9.07 -3.38
N VAL A 8 -11.96 -10.16 -2.99
CA VAL A 8 -10.55 -10.18 -2.59
C VAL A 8 -9.78 -11.09 -3.53
N GLN A 9 -8.64 -10.63 -4.01
CA GLN A 9 -7.71 -11.39 -4.84
C GLN A 9 -6.34 -11.42 -4.16
N PHE A 10 -5.77 -12.61 -4.04
CA PHE A 10 -4.39 -12.82 -3.57
C PHE A 10 -3.57 -13.25 -4.77
N GLU A 11 -2.50 -12.52 -5.09
CA GLU A 11 -1.70 -12.79 -6.29
C GLU A 11 -0.64 -13.89 -6.10
N ASP A 12 -0.27 -14.22 -4.86
CA ASP A 12 0.78 -15.22 -4.53
C ASP A 12 2.14 -14.93 -5.21
N GLY A 13 2.48 -13.65 -5.31
CA GLY A 13 3.67 -13.14 -5.99
C GLY A 13 3.34 -12.54 -7.35
N VAL A 14 4.04 -11.47 -7.71
CA VAL A 14 3.86 -10.76 -8.98
C VAL A 14 5.21 -10.33 -9.51
N THR A 15 5.29 -10.13 -10.82
CA THR A 15 6.41 -9.42 -11.42
C THR A 15 6.39 -7.95 -11.02
N GLU A 16 7.52 -7.27 -11.12
CA GLU A 16 7.63 -5.83 -10.88
C GLU A 16 6.68 -5.02 -11.78
N THR A 17 6.54 -5.44 -13.05
CA THR A 17 5.63 -4.77 -13.99
C THR A 17 4.16 -4.89 -13.58
N GLU A 18 3.76 -6.06 -13.08
CA GLU A 18 2.40 -6.27 -12.56
C GLU A 18 2.17 -5.47 -11.29
N TYR A 19 3.12 -5.48 -10.35
CA TYR A 19 3.05 -4.69 -9.12
C TYR A 19 2.86 -3.19 -9.41
N LEU A 20 3.70 -2.62 -10.27
CA LEU A 20 3.56 -1.21 -10.70
C LEU A 20 2.23 -0.98 -11.43
N GLY A 21 1.78 -1.95 -12.22
CA GLY A 21 0.47 -1.92 -12.86
C GLY A 21 -0.69 -1.88 -11.86
N TRP A 22 -0.58 -2.58 -10.73
CA TRP A 22 -1.54 -2.55 -9.64
C TRP A 22 -1.53 -1.19 -8.93
N LEU A 23 -0.36 -0.70 -8.53
CA LEU A 23 -0.24 0.60 -7.86
C LEU A 23 -0.85 1.74 -8.69
N ARG A 24 -0.61 1.78 -10.01
CA ARG A 24 -1.15 2.82 -10.89
C ARG A 24 -2.66 2.79 -11.08
N LYS A 25 -3.28 1.61 -10.91
CA LYS A 25 -4.73 1.42 -11.11
C LYS A 25 -5.51 1.43 -9.80
N ALA A 26 -4.82 1.28 -8.67
CA ALA A 26 -5.42 1.29 -7.35
C ALA A 26 -6.02 2.67 -7.02
N PHE A 27 -7.04 2.67 -6.17
CA PHE A 27 -7.59 3.91 -5.61
C PHE A 27 -6.74 4.42 -4.44
N ALA A 28 -6.25 3.51 -3.60
CA ALA A 28 -5.34 3.80 -2.50
C ALA A 28 -4.52 2.56 -2.16
N LEU A 29 -3.33 2.76 -1.59
CA LEU A 29 -2.62 1.72 -0.86
C LEU A 29 -3.12 1.71 0.58
N VAL A 30 -3.49 0.54 1.10
CA VAL A 30 -3.84 0.38 2.51
C VAL A 30 -2.83 -0.55 3.17
N SER A 31 -2.16 -0.07 4.21
CA SER A 31 -1.28 -0.91 5.05
C SER A 31 -1.71 -0.85 6.50
N ALA A 32 -2.02 -2.01 7.07
CA ALA A 32 -2.34 -2.18 8.49
C ALA A 32 -1.16 -2.82 9.27
N SER A 33 0.08 -2.58 8.82
CA SER A 33 1.29 -3.09 9.48
C SER A 33 1.37 -2.64 10.94
N LYS A 34 1.90 -3.51 11.80
CA LYS A 34 2.15 -3.22 13.23
C LYS A 34 3.62 -2.85 13.50
N ASP A 35 4.50 -3.25 12.59
CA ASP A 35 5.93 -3.02 12.64
C ASP A 35 6.45 -3.03 11.20
N GLU A 36 7.40 -2.15 10.89
CA GLU A 36 7.94 -1.93 9.55
C GLU A 36 9.38 -1.46 9.65
N GLY A 37 10.21 -1.88 8.69
CA GLY A 37 11.64 -1.50 8.68
C GLY A 37 11.92 -0.24 7.88
N PHE A 38 11.32 -0.10 6.70
CA PHE A 38 11.72 0.90 5.71
C PHE A 38 10.57 1.64 5.03
N GLY A 39 9.35 1.09 5.06
CA GLY A 39 8.22 1.68 4.34
C GLY A 39 8.38 1.68 2.81
N ILE A 40 9.10 0.71 2.23
CA ILE A 40 9.32 0.64 0.76
C ILE A 40 8.00 0.66 -0.02
N PRO A 41 6.97 -0.17 0.31
CA PRO A 41 5.70 -0.15 -0.42
C PRO A 41 4.98 1.20 -0.34
N LEU A 42 5.12 1.91 0.79
CA LEU A 42 4.57 3.25 1.00
C LEU A 42 5.23 4.26 0.06
N VAL A 43 6.57 4.31 0.02
CA VAL A 43 7.33 5.22 -0.86
C VAL A 43 7.02 4.94 -2.33
N GLU A 44 6.92 3.67 -2.72
CA GLU A 44 6.59 3.27 -4.08
C GLU A 44 5.19 3.76 -4.47
N ALA A 45 4.18 3.57 -3.61
CA ALA A 45 2.84 4.10 -3.84
C ALA A 45 2.82 5.63 -3.95
N MET A 46 3.48 6.33 -3.02
CA MET A 46 3.58 7.79 -3.03
C MET A 46 4.26 8.30 -4.31
N SER A 47 5.29 7.60 -4.81
CA SER A 47 5.97 7.96 -6.06
C SER A 47 5.06 7.89 -7.29
N GLN A 48 3.99 7.09 -7.23
CA GLN A 48 2.97 7.01 -8.28
C GLN A 48 1.80 7.99 -8.06
N GLY A 49 1.84 8.80 -7.01
CA GLY A 49 0.74 9.70 -6.62
C GLY A 49 -0.47 8.98 -6.06
N LEU A 50 -0.31 7.72 -5.62
CA LEU A 50 -1.39 6.92 -5.04
C LEU A 50 -1.65 7.38 -3.60
N PRO A 51 -2.88 7.74 -3.22
CA PRO A 51 -3.23 7.99 -1.83
C PRO A 51 -2.90 6.79 -0.94
N VAL A 52 -2.41 7.06 0.26
CA VAL A 52 -1.96 6.03 1.20
C VAL A 52 -2.74 6.12 2.50
N ILE A 53 -3.22 4.98 2.99
CA ILE A 53 -3.90 4.84 4.29
C ILE A 53 -3.07 3.83 5.06
N VAL A 54 -2.35 4.31 6.06
CA VAL A 54 -1.40 3.48 6.81
C VAL A 54 -1.64 3.55 8.31
N SER A 55 -1.22 2.51 9.02
CA SER A 55 -1.22 2.50 10.49
C SER A 55 -0.49 3.72 11.05
N ASP A 56 -0.96 4.20 12.20
CA ASP A 56 -0.28 5.28 12.92
C ASP A 56 0.92 4.72 13.71
N ILE A 57 2.04 4.47 13.01
CA ILE A 57 3.30 3.97 13.57
C ILE A 57 4.47 4.91 13.24
N PRO A 58 5.51 5.02 14.10
CA PRO A 58 6.58 6.02 13.96
C PRO A 58 7.23 6.03 12.58
N ILE A 59 7.59 4.86 12.05
CA ILE A 59 8.26 4.73 10.75
C ILE A 59 7.40 5.26 9.60
N PHE A 60 6.08 5.10 9.64
CA PHE A 60 5.21 5.67 8.60
C PHE A 60 5.07 7.18 8.73
N GLN A 61 5.13 7.75 9.93
CA GLN A 61 5.15 9.21 10.10
C GLN A 61 6.46 9.81 9.55
N GLU A 62 7.59 9.15 9.78
CA GLU A 62 8.89 9.56 9.25
C GLU A 62 8.95 9.53 7.72
N VAL A 63 8.39 8.47 7.12
CA VAL A 63 8.46 8.25 5.67
C VAL A 63 7.37 9.01 4.91
N ALA A 64 6.13 9.08 5.43
CA ALA A 64 5.03 9.78 4.78
C ALA A 64 5.12 11.31 4.96
N GLY A 65 5.70 11.80 6.05
CA GLY A 65 5.74 13.21 6.38
C GLY A 65 4.33 13.84 6.42
N ASN A 66 4.12 14.90 5.64
CA ASN A 66 2.83 15.62 5.52
C ASN A 66 2.11 15.35 4.18
N ALA A 67 2.49 14.27 3.48
CA ALA A 67 1.91 13.92 2.19
C ALA A 67 0.40 13.64 2.28
#